data_AF-A0A0K0GB98-F1
#
_entry.id   AF-A0A0K0GB98-F1
#
_cell.length_a   1.000
_cell.length_b   1.000
_cell.length_c   1.000
_cell.angle_alpha   90.00
_cell.angle_beta   90.00
_cell.angle_gamma   90.00
#
_symmetry.space_group_name_H-M   'P 1'
#
loop_
_entity.id
_entity.type
_entity.pdbx_description
1 polymer ?
#
loop_
_entity_poly.entity_id
_entity_poly.type
_entity_poly.pdbx_seq_one_letter_code
_entity_poly.pdbx_strand_id
1 'polypeptide(L)'
;MGSISVLGAIVILTGWFALIEYDQFPESKRTEILERIKGSPVAIIVIALMPVGILINMLGNFIGSLWMVIIGATMIFIQSIIVSLLFWRRKRWKSIVLLITMILLGIILYMPFFFHLS
;
A
#
# COMPACT_ATOMS: atom_id res chain seq x y z
N MET A 1 12.81 -8.75 12.56
CA MET A 1 11.41 -8.94 13.00
C MET A 1 10.57 -7.66 12.87
N GLY A 2 11.07 -6.47 13.24
CA GLY A 2 10.29 -5.21 13.19
C GLY A 2 9.82 -4.75 11.80
N SER A 3 10.62 -4.94 10.73
CA SER A 3 10.24 -4.50 9.38
C SER A 3 9.04 -5.27 8.80
N ILE A 4 8.96 -6.58 9.07
CA ILE A 4 7.85 -7.45 8.64
C ILE A 4 6.55 -7.02 9.32
N SER A 5 6.59 -6.69 10.62
CA SER A 5 5.40 -6.20 11.33
C SER A 5 4.90 -4.85 10.80
N VAL A 6 5.81 -3.96 10.39
CA VAL A 6 5.43 -2.64 9.84
C VAL A 6 4.83 -2.77 8.45
N LEU A 7 5.41 -3.59 7.57
CA LEU A 7 4.81 -3.89 6.25
C LEU A 7 3.43 -4.53 6.39
N GLY A 8 3.29 -5.48 7.31
CA GLY A 8 2.00 -6.09 7.62
C GLY A 8 0.97 -5.04 8.06
N ALA A 9 1.35 -4.12 8.95
CA ALA A 9 0.49 -3.02 9.38
C ALA A 9 0.06 -2.11 8.22
N ILE A 10 0.99 -1.73 7.32
CA ILE A 10 0.70 -0.94 6.13
C ILE A 10 -0.34 -1.64 5.24
N VAL A 11 -0.14 -2.93 4.95
CA VAL A 11 -1.06 -3.72 4.11
C VAL A 11 -2.45 -3.81 4.75
N ILE A 12 -2.53 -4.18 6.03
CA ILE A 12 -3.81 -4.33 6.74
C ILE A 12 -4.56 -3.01 6.78
N LEU A 13 -3.91 -1.91 7.18
CA LEU A 13 -4.56 -0.60 7.27
C LEU A 13 -5.02 -0.10 5.90
N THR A 14 -4.18 -0.26 4.87
CA THR A 14 -4.54 0.14 3.51
C THR A 14 -5.75 -0.65 2.99
N GLY A 15 -5.74 -1.98 3.16
CA GLY A 15 -6.84 -2.85 2.77
C GLY A 15 -8.13 -2.56 3.55
N TRP A 16 -8.03 -2.40 4.87
CA TRP A 16 -9.16 -2.12 5.74
C TRP A 16 -9.86 -0.80 5.38
N PHE A 17 -9.10 0.29 5.21
CA PHE A 17 -9.67 1.57 4.79
C PHE A 17 -10.29 1.50 3.39
N ALA A 18 -9.65 0.77 2.47
CA ALA A 18 -10.19 0.59 1.12
C ALA A 18 -11.50 -0.20 1.12
N LEU A 19 -11.60 -1.26 1.91
CA LEU A 19 -12.81 -2.07 2.05
C LEU A 19 -13.95 -1.26 2.68
N ILE A 20 -13.70 -0.56 3.79
CA ILE A 20 -14.71 0.28 4.45
C ILE A 20 -15.28 1.34 3.50
N GLU A 21 -14.44 1.95 2.67
CA GLU A 21 -14.91 2.95 1.73
C GLU A 21 -15.62 2.32 0.53
N TYR A 22 -15.14 1.17 0.04
CA TYR A 22 -15.80 0.41 -1.01
C TYR A 22 -17.21 -0.05 -0.58
N ASP A 23 -17.36 -0.44 0.68
CA ASP A 23 -18.63 -0.94 1.22
C ASP A 23 -19.71 0.13 1.37
N GLN A 24 -19.34 1.41 1.34
CA GLN A 24 -20.30 2.51 1.35
C GLN A 24 -20.92 2.77 -0.03
N PHE A 25 -20.41 2.17 -1.11
CA PHE A 25 -21.02 2.33 -2.43
C PHE A 25 -22.25 1.45 -2.61
N PRO A 26 -23.32 1.97 -3.24
CA PRO A 26 -24.40 1.13 -3.71
C PRO A 26 -23.88 0.17 -4.80
N GLU A 27 -24.55 -0.97 -4.94
CA GLU A 27 -24.13 -2.06 -5.81
C GLU A 27 -23.87 -1.61 -7.27
N SER A 28 -24.75 -0.77 -7.82
CA SER A 28 -24.59 -0.20 -9.16
C SER A 28 -23.26 0.57 -9.35
N LYS A 29 -22.82 1.32 -8.33
CA LYS A 29 -21.54 2.04 -8.38
C LYS A 29 -20.35 1.11 -8.18
N ARG A 30 -20.50 0.04 -7.39
CA ARG A 30 -19.46 -0.98 -7.23
C ARG A 30 -19.17 -1.67 -8.56
N THR A 31 -20.22 -2.01 -9.31
CA THR A 31 -20.10 -2.60 -10.65
C THR A 31 -19.44 -1.63 -11.63
N GLU A 32 -19.83 -0.36 -11.65
CA GLU A 32 -19.18 0.66 -12.50
C GLU A 32 -17.69 0.82 -12.17
N ILE A 33 -17.31 0.81 -10.89
CA ILE A 33 -15.90 0.87 -10.46
C ILE A 33 -15.13 -0.33 -10.97
N LEU A 34 -15.70 -1.54 -10.85
CA LEU A 34 -15.07 -2.78 -11.33
C LEU A 34 -14.90 -2.77 -12.84
N GLU A 35 -15.88 -2.31 -13.60
CA GLU A 35 -15.78 -2.18 -15.05
C GLU A 35 -14.72 -1.16 -15.47
N ARG A 36 -14.65 0.00 -14.80
CA ARG A 36 -13.59 0.99 -15.04
C ARG A 36 -12.19 0.44 -14.76
N ILE A 37 -12.05 -0.35 -13.68
CA ILE A 37 -10.77 -1.00 -13.35
C ILE A 37 -10.40 -2.02 -14.44
N LYS A 38 -11.34 -2.88 -14.84
CA LYS A 38 -11.11 -3.89 -15.88
C LYS A 38 -10.80 -3.26 -17.25
N GLY A 39 -11.41 -2.11 -17.56
CA GLY A 39 -11.17 -1.37 -18.79
C GLY A 39 -9.90 -0.52 -18.80
N SER A 40 -9.19 -0.38 -17.68
CA SER A 40 -8.01 0.46 -17.57
C SER A 40 -6.77 -0.36 -17.19
N PRO A 41 -5.85 -0.63 -18.13
CA PRO A 41 -4.58 -1.31 -17.85
C PRO A 41 -3.77 -0.63 -16.75
N VAL A 42 -3.81 0.71 -16.70
CA VAL A 42 -3.12 1.49 -15.66
C VAL A 42 -3.71 1.21 -14.29
N ALA A 43 -5.03 1.14 -14.14
CA ALA A 43 -5.67 0.82 -12.87
C ALA A 43 -5.29 -0.59 -12.38
N ILE A 44 -5.21 -1.56 -13.29
CA ILE A 44 -4.77 -2.92 -12.98
C ILE A 44 -3.32 -2.93 -12.49
N ILE A 45 -2.41 -2.25 -13.19
CA ILE A 45 -0.99 -2.14 -12.80
C ILE A 45 -0.88 -1.49 -11.41
N VAL A 46 -1.61 -0.40 -11.17
CA VAL A 46 -1.62 0.27 -9.88
C VAL A 46 -2.09 -0.68 -8.79
N ILE A 47 -3.21 -1.38 -8.96
CA ILE A 47 -3.72 -2.35 -7.96
C ILE A 47 -2.71 -3.48 -7.73
N ALA A 48 -2.02 -3.92 -8.78
CA ALA A 48 -1.03 -4.99 -8.72
C ALA A 48 0.26 -4.60 -7.99
N LEU A 49 0.56 -3.31 -7.79
CA LEU A 49 1.79 -2.87 -7.10
C LEU A 49 1.95 -3.49 -5.71
N MET A 50 0.88 -3.57 -4.92
CA MET A 50 0.94 -4.13 -3.57
C MET A 50 1.17 -5.65 -3.57
N PRO A 51 0.38 -6.50 -4.24
CA PRO A 51 0.65 -7.93 -4.27
C PRO A 51 2.00 -8.27 -4.90
N VAL A 52 2.41 -7.57 -5.97
CA VAL A 52 3.74 -7.76 -6.56
C VAL A 52 4.84 -7.32 -5.58
N GLY A 53 4.67 -6.18 -4.91
CA GLY A 53 5.60 -5.71 -3.88
C GLY A 53 5.77 -6.69 -2.73
N ILE A 54 4.68 -7.31 -2.26
CA ILE A 54 4.70 -8.38 -1.25
C ILE A 54 5.52 -9.56 -1.74
N LEU A 55 5.27 -10.05 -2.96
CA LEU A 55 6.01 -11.18 -3.53
C LEU A 55 7.51 -10.88 -3.66
N ILE A 56 7.86 -9.71 -4.21
CA ILE A 56 9.26 -9.29 -4.36
C ILE A 56 9.95 -9.17 -2.99
N ASN A 57 9.28 -8.60 -1.99
CA ASN A 57 9.81 -8.46 -0.64
C ASN A 57 10.05 -9.83 0.02
N MET A 58 9.07 -10.73 -0.09
CA MET A 58 9.18 -12.10 0.44
C MET A 58 10.31 -12.88 -0.23
N LEU A 59 10.42 -12.80 -1.56
CA LEU A 59 11.51 -13.43 -2.31
C LEU A 59 12.87 -12.84 -1.91
N GLY A 60 12.96 -11.52 -1.78
CA GLY A 60 14.16 -10.83 -1.31
C GLY A 60 14.60 -11.30 0.07
N ASN A 61 13.66 -11.46 1.01
CA ASN A 61 13.94 -12.01 2.33
C ASN A 61 14.38 -13.49 2.26
N PHE A 62 13.77 -14.29 1.38
CA PHE A 62 14.10 -15.70 1.22
C PHE A 62 15.52 -15.92 0.68
N ILE A 63 15.97 -15.08 -0.25
CA ILE A 63 17.30 -15.18 -0.87
C ILE A 63 18.36 -14.27 -0.22
N GLY A 64 18.01 -13.51 0.83
CA GLY A 64 18.91 -12.57 1.51
C GLY A 64 19.28 -11.32 0.69
N SER A 65 18.48 -10.95 -0.32
CA SER A 65 18.74 -9.78 -1.17
C SER A 65 18.13 -8.50 -0.59
N LEU A 66 18.97 -7.66 0.03
CA LEU A 66 18.57 -6.37 0.60
C LEU A 66 17.84 -5.47 -0.42
N TRP A 67 18.35 -5.41 -1.64
CA TRP A 67 17.78 -4.58 -2.70
C TRP A 67 16.37 -5.02 -3.09
N MET A 68 16.11 -6.32 -3.19
CA MET A 68 14.76 -6.82 -3.47
C MET A 68 13.80 -6.54 -2.32
N VAL A 69 14.26 -6.67 -1.06
CA VAL A 69 13.46 -6.31 0.11
C VAL A 69 13.06 -4.83 0.05
N ILE A 70 14.01 -3.93 -0.23
CA ILE A 70 13.76 -2.49 -0.35
C ILE A 70 12.80 -2.19 -1.49
N ILE A 71 13.00 -2.77 -2.68
CA ILE A 71 12.13 -2.56 -3.85
C ILE A 71 10.69 -3.01 -3.53
N GLY A 72 10.52 -4.23 -3.01
CA GLY A 72 9.20 -4.74 -2.66
C GLY A 72 8.50 -3.90 -1.58
N ALA A 73 9.24 -3.49 -0.55
CA ALA A 73 8.74 -2.60 0.49
C ALA A 73 8.29 -1.24 -0.07
N THR A 74 9.05 -0.70 -1.04
CA THR A 74 8.77 0.58 -1.68
C THR A 74 7.51 0.51 -2.54
N MET A 75 7.28 -0.59 -3.26
CA MET A 75 6.05 -0.79 -4.03
C MET A 75 4.81 -0.84 -3.13
N ILE A 76 4.88 -1.56 -2.00
CA ILE A 76 3.80 -1.62 -1.00
C ILE A 76 3.55 -0.22 -0.44
N PHE A 77 4.62 0.49 -0.08
CA PHE A 77 4.53 1.81 0.52
C PHE A 77 3.93 2.84 -0.45
N ILE A 78 4.41 2.91 -1.69
CA ILE A 78 3.86 3.79 -2.73
C ILE A 78 2.37 3.52 -2.92
N GLN A 79 1.96 2.24 -2.96
CA GLN A 79 0.55 1.91 -3.12
C GLN A 79 -0.30 2.41 -1.95
N SER A 80 0.20 2.34 -0.71
CA SER A 80 -0.51 2.88 0.46
C SER A 80 -0.70 4.41 0.37
N ILE A 81 0.27 5.13 -0.18
CA ILE A 81 0.17 6.58 -0.43
C ILE A 81 -0.85 6.87 -1.53
N ILE A 82 -0.82 6.13 -2.64
CA ILE A 82 -1.79 6.27 -3.73
C ILE A 82 -3.22 6.07 -3.21
N VAL A 83 -3.45 4.99 -2.44
CA VAL A 83 -4.75 4.70 -1.84
C VAL A 83 -5.19 5.83 -0.90
N SER A 84 -4.26 6.36 -0.09
CA SER A 84 -4.54 7.49 0.78
C SER A 84 -4.99 8.72 -0.01
N LEU A 85 -4.29 9.07 -1.09
CA LEU A 85 -4.62 10.22 -1.95
C LEU A 85 -5.93 10.02 -2.72
N LEU A 86 -6.27 8.81 -3.13
CA LEU A 86 -7.55 8.51 -3.80
C LEU A 86 -8.76 8.89 -2.93
N PHE A 87 -8.66 8.70 -1.61
CA PHE A 87 -9.73 9.07 -0.68
C PHE A 87 -9.81 10.57 -0.38
N TRP A 88 -8.84 11.37 -0.82
CA TRP A 88 -8.76 12.80 -0.53
C TRP A 88 -9.97 13.57 -1.06
N ARG A 89 -10.48 13.19 -2.25
CA ARG A 89 -11.57 13.92 -2.89
C ARG A 89 -12.95 13.68 -2.26
N ARG A 90 -13.17 12.52 -1.63
CA ARG A 90 -14.46 12.16 -1.01
C ARG A 90 -14.51 12.38 0.50
N LYS A 91 -13.45 12.02 1.23
CA LYS A 91 -13.38 12.13 2.69
C LYS A 91 -12.01 12.60 3.14
N ARG A 92 -11.75 13.90 2.94
CA ARG A 92 -10.48 14.59 3.27
C ARG A 92 -9.93 14.20 4.64
N TRP A 93 -10.77 14.17 5.67
CA TRP A 93 -10.35 13.81 7.04
C TRP A 93 -9.78 12.39 7.15
N LYS A 94 -10.49 11.38 6.62
CA LYS A 94 -10.01 9.98 6.65
C LYS A 94 -8.73 9.80 5.85
N SER A 95 -8.65 10.49 4.72
CA SER A 95 -7.48 10.49 3.85
C SER A 95 -6.26 11.14 4.51
N ILE A 96 -6.42 12.27 5.22
CA ILE A 96 -5.35 12.91 5.99
C ILE A 96 -4.84 11.98 7.10
N VAL A 97 -5.75 11.36 7.87
CA VAL A 97 -5.37 10.42 8.92
C VAL A 97 -4.60 9.23 8.35
N LEU A 98 -5.09 8.65 7.25
CA LEU A 98 -4.41 7.53 6.59
C LEU A 98 -3.04 7.95 6.07
N LEU A 99 -2.93 9.10 5.41
CA LEU A 99 -1.68 9.61 4.86
C LEU A 99 -0.62 9.84 5.94
N ILE A 100 -0.99 10.51 7.04
CA ILE A 100 -0.09 10.74 8.19
C ILE A 100 0.36 9.39 8.78
N THR A 101 -0.57 8.47 8.95
CA THR A 101 -0.27 7.12 9.48
C THR A 101 0.69 6.38 8.56
N MET A 102 0.48 6.42 7.24
CA MET A 102 1.38 5.81 6.27
C MET A 102 2.76 6.46 6.31
N ILE A 103 2.87 7.79 6.32
CA ILE A 103 4.16 8.48 6.42
C ILE A 103 4.93 8.03 7.68
N LEU A 104 4.27 7.98 8.84
CA LEU A 104 4.89 7.52 10.09
C LEU A 104 5.36 6.06 9.98
N LEU A 105 4.53 5.17 9.45
CA LEU A 105 4.90 3.77 9.24
C LEU A 105 6.03 3.63 8.22
N GLY A 106 6.07 4.47 7.18
CA GLY A 106 7.16 4.53 6.21
C GLY A 106 8.49 4.94 6.85
N ILE A 107 8.48 5.96 7.71
CA ILE A 107 9.67 6.36 8.46
C ILE A 107 10.18 5.18 9.30
N ILE A 108 9.31 4.53 10.07
CA ILE A 108 9.67 3.38 10.91
C ILE A 108 10.17 2.20 10.05
N LEU A 109 9.58 1.98 8.88
CA LEU A 109 9.95 0.92 7.95
C LEU A 109 11.39 1.09 7.44
N TYR A 110 11.77 2.31 7.06
CA TYR A 110 13.08 2.59 6.47
C TYR A 110 14.16 2.93 7.51
N MET A 111 13.78 3.31 8.72
CA MET A 111 14.69 3.68 9.80
C MET A 111 15.83 2.66 10.01
N PRO A 112 15.61 1.33 10.06
CA PRO A 112 16.69 0.35 10.25
C PRO A 112 17.73 0.36 9.14
N PHE A 113 17.35 0.71 7.91
CA PHE A 113 18.30 0.77 6.80
C PHE A 113 19.28 1.93 6.95
N PHE A 114 18.87 3.04 7.56
CA PHE A 114 19.75 4.20 7.79
C PHE A 114 20.81 3.94 8.87
N PHE A 115 20.51 3.14 9.90
CA PHE A 115 21.44 2.85 11.00
C PHE A 115 22.39 1.68 10.72
N HIS A 116 22.13 0.85 9.70
CA HIS A 116 23.05 -0.23 9.29
C HIS A 116 24.04 0.18 8.18
N LEU A 117 23.89 1.38 7.63
CA LEU A 117 24.78 1.95 6.60
C LEU A 117 25.84 2.91 7.17
N SER A 118 25.82 3.18 8.48
CA SER A 118 26.78 4.00 9.24
C SER A 118 27.69 3.13 10.10
#